data_AF-A0A2V3A567-F1
#
_entry.id   AF-A0A2V3A567-F1
#
_cell.length_a   1.000
_cell.length_b   1.000
_cell.length_c   1.000
_cell.angle_alpha   90.00
_cell.angle_beta   90.00
_cell.angle_gamma   90.00
#
_symmetry.space_group_name_H-M   'P 1'
#
loop_
_entity.id
_entity.type
_entity.pdbx_description
1 polymer ?
#
loop_
_entity_poly.entity_id
_entity_poly.type
_entity_poly.pdbx_seq_one_letter_code
_entity_poly.pdbx_strand_id
1 'polypeptide(L)'
;MFFFLDKAILGMALLRIISGCLEIFVALLIIKFNDIEKALIVNSSLALVGPPILLITTVIGLTGMADKVSLTKILWVLGGVGCILYGVKSN
;
A
#
# COMPACT_ATOMS: atom_id res chain seq x y z
N MET A 1 3.26 0.86 26.62
CA MET A 1 3.18 2.17 25.91
C MET A 1 2.29 2.06 24.66
N PHE A 2 1.08 1.49 24.78
CA PHE A 2 0.15 1.26 23.65
C PHE A 2 -1.27 1.75 23.95
N PHE A 3 -1.49 2.44 25.07
CA PHE A 3 -2.82 2.50 25.69
C PHE A 3 -3.81 3.46 25.00
N PHE A 4 -3.36 4.31 24.08
CA PHE A 4 -4.25 5.13 23.25
C PHE A 4 -3.63 5.36 21.86
N LEU A 5 -3.63 4.32 21.03
CA LEU A 5 -3.35 4.50 19.60
C LEU A 5 -4.62 5.04 18.92
N ASP A 6 -4.44 6.07 18.11
CA ASP A 6 -5.50 6.59 17.25
C ASP A 6 -5.99 5.48 16.30
N LYS A 7 -7.29 5.46 16.02
CA LYS A 7 -7.91 4.46 15.13
C LYS A 7 -7.30 4.51 13.72
N ALA A 8 -6.94 5.69 13.23
CA ALA A 8 -6.29 5.86 11.94
C ALA A 8 -4.87 5.26 11.97
N ILE A 9 -4.11 5.47 13.04
CA ILE A 9 -2.77 4.88 13.21
C ILE A 9 -2.87 3.35 13.24
N LEU A 10 -3.82 2.81 14.01
CA LEU A 10 -4.05 1.36 14.08
C LEU A 10 -4.40 0.79 12.71
N GLY A 11 -5.30 1.46 11.97
CA GLY A 11 -5.67 1.06 10.61
C GLY A 11 -4.49 1.06 9.64
N MET A 12 -3.68 2.14 9.64
CA MET A 12 -2.49 2.22 8.79
C MET A 12 -1.45 1.15 9.15
N ALA A 13 -1.21 0.92 10.44
CA ALA A 13 -0.27 -0.09 10.91
C ALA A 13 -0.72 -1.50 10.54
N LEU A 14 -2.01 -1.82 10.71
CA LEU A 14 -2.57 -3.12 10.35
C LEU A 14 -2.46 -3.39 8.85
N LEU A 15 -2.79 -2.42 8.00
CA LEU A 15 -2.63 -2.55 6.54
C LEU A 15 -1.17 -2.80 6.14
N ARG A 16 -0.22 -2.14 6.81
CA ARG A 16 1.21 -2.38 6.59
C ARG A 16 1.66 -3.77 7.02
N ILE A 17 1.18 -4.25 8.16
CA ILE A 17 1.48 -5.62 8.61
C ILE A 17 0.96 -6.63 7.60
N ILE A 18 -0.30 -6.48 7.15
CA ILE A 18 -0.91 -7.39 6.17
C ILE A 18 -0.14 -7.34 4.84
N SER A 19 0.18 -6.15 4.34
CA SER A 19 0.97 -5.97 3.11
C SER A 19 2.36 -6.60 3.23
N GLY A 20 3.05 -6.37 4.34
CA GLY A 20 4.38 -6.93 4.56
C GLY A 20 4.36 -8.45 4.66
N CYS A 21 3.32 -9.02 5.27
CA CYS A 21 3.12 -10.47 5.27
C CYS A 21 2.96 -11.04 3.85
N LEU A 22 2.27 -10.33 2.95
CA LEU A 22 2.18 -10.74 1.54
C LEU A 22 3.53 -10.69 0.83
N GLU A 23 4.34 -9.65 1.07
CA GLU A 23 5.70 -9.59 0.51
C GLU A 23 6.56 -10.76 0.98
N ILE A 24 6.54 -11.05 2.29
CA ILE A 24 7.27 -12.20 2.86
C ILE A 24 6.75 -13.50 2.25
N PHE A 25 5.43 -13.67 2.13
CA PHE A 25 4.84 -14.87 1.53
C PHE A 25 5.29 -15.06 0.07
N VAL A 26 5.29 -14.01 -0.74
CA VAL A 26 5.77 -14.07 -2.13
C VAL A 26 7.26 -14.36 -2.19
N ALA A 27 8.07 -13.76 -1.31
CA ALA A 27 9.50 -14.06 -1.23
C ALA A 27 9.75 -15.56 -0.90
N LEU A 28 8.96 -16.14 0.01
CA LEU A 28 9.03 -17.58 0.31
C LEU A 28 8.63 -18.43 -0.91
N LEU A 29 7.61 -18.02 -1.68
CA LEU A 29 7.24 -18.71 -2.92
C LEU A 29 8.34 -18.62 -3.99
N ILE A 30 8.97 -17.46 -4.16
CA ILE A 30 10.10 -17.26 -5.08
C ILE A 30 11.23 -18.25 -4.75
N ILE A 31 11.62 -18.32 -3.48
CA ILE A 31 12.67 -19.26 -3.01
C ILE A 31 12.21 -20.71 -3.19
N LYS A 32 10.96 -21.03 -2.86
CA LYS A 32 10.42 -22.39 -2.96
C LYS A 32 10.39 -22.91 -4.40
N PHE A 33 10.00 -22.08 -5.36
CA PHE A 33 9.90 -22.49 -6.75
C PHE A 33 11.25 -22.53 -7.45
N ASN A 34 12.22 -21.71 -7.01
CA ASN A 34 13.58 -21.64 -7.54
C ASN A 34 13.63 -21.58 -9.08
N ASP A 35 12.69 -20.83 -9.65
CA ASP A 35 12.43 -20.74 -11.09
C ASP A 35 12.13 -19.27 -11.43
N ILE A 36 12.85 -18.73 -12.40
CA ILE A 36 12.83 -17.30 -12.72
C ILE A 36 11.48 -16.89 -13.31
N GLU A 37 10.87 -17.71 -14.16
CA GLU A 37 9.59 -17.41 -14.78
C GLU A 37 8.47 -17.39 -13.74
N LYS A 38 8.42 -18.39 -12.86
CA LYS A 38 7.46 -18.43 -11.75
C LYS A 38 7.66 -17.27 -10.79
N ALA A 39 8.92 -16.93 -10.47
CA ALA A 39 9.24 -15.78 -9.63
C ALA A 39 8.74 -14.46 -10.24
N LEU A 40 8.89 -14.29 -11.55
CA LEU A 40 8.43 -13.09 -12.26
C LEU A 40 6.90 -12.98 -12.22
N ILE A 41 6.17 -14.09 -12.38
CA ILE A 41 4.70 -14.12 -12.34
C ILE A 41 4.19 -13.72 -10.94
N VAL A 42 4.74 -14.32 -9.87
CA VAL A 42 4.29 -13.99 -8.51
C VAL A 42 4.67 -12.56 -8.11
N ASN A 43 5.84 -12.08 -8.53
CA ASN A 43 6.27 -10.70 -8.26
C ASN A 43 5.41 -9.68 -9.02
N SER A 44 5.09 -9.96 -10.29
CA SER A 44 4.17 -9.12 -11.07
C SER A 44 2.76 -9.10 -10.48
N SER A 45 2.30 -10.23 -9.94
CA SER A 45 1.02 -10.30 -9.23
C SER A 45 1.02 -9.46 -7.96
N LEU A 46 2.12 -9.48 -7.18
CA LEU A 46 2.29 -8.66 -5.98
C LEU A 46 2.36 -7.16 -6.31
N ALA A 47 2.95 -6.81 -7.45
CA ALA A 47 3.03 -5.42 -7.92
C ALA A 47 1.65 -4.78 -8.13
N LEU A 48 0.60 -5.58 -8.37
CA LEU A 48 -0.78 -5.09 -8.46
C LEU A 48 -1.41 -4.81 -7.09
N VAL A 49 -0.91 -5.43 -6.01
CA VAL A 49 -1.43 -5.28 -4.64
C VAL A 49 -0.84 -4.07 -3.94
N GLY A 50 0.42 -3.72 -4.24
CA GLY A 50 1.11 -2.58 -3.64
C GLY A 50 0.38 -1.24 -3.79
N PRO A 51 -0.03 -0.84 -5.02
CA PRO A 51 -0.70 0.44 -5.25
C PRO A 51 -2.01 0.57 -4.45
N PRO A 52 -2.99 -0.36 -4.51
CA PRO A 52 -4.21 -0.28 -3.69
C PRO A 52 -3.95 -0.12 -2.19
N ILE A 53 -3.00 -0.87 -1.62
CA ILE A 53 -2.66 -0.77 -0.19
C ILE A 53 -2.11 0.61 0.15
N LEU A 54 -1.20 1.14 -0.68
CA LEU A 54 -0.67 2.49 -0.51
C LEU A 54 -1.79 3.53 -0.54
N LEU A 55 -2.74 3.41 -1.46
CA LEU A 55 -3.87 4.33 -1.58
C LEU A 55 -4.75 4.32 -0.35
N ILE A 56 -5.18 3.13 0.09
CA ILE A 56 -6.07 2.98 1.25
C ILE A 56 -5.38 3.52 2.51
N THR A 57 -4.11 3.19 2.72
CA THR A 57 -3.32 3.68 3.87
C THR A 57 -3.22 5.21 3.85
N THR A 58 -3.00 5.79 2.67
CA THR A 58 -2.91 7.25 2.49
C THR A 58 -4.26 7.93 2.77
N VAL A 59 -5.36 7.35 2.31
CA VAL A 59 -6.71 7.85 2.61
C VAL A 59 -7.00 7.81 4.11
N ILE A 60 -6.66 6.72 4.81
CA ILE A 60 -6.81 6.63 6.27
C ILE A 60 -5.97 7.68 7.00
N GLY A 61 -4.73 7.91 6.55
CA GLY A 61 -3.87 8.96 7.11
C GLY A 61 -4.44 10.36 6.89
N LEU A 62 -4.94 10.64 5.69
CA LEU A 62 -5.53 11.94 5.36
C LEU A 62 -6.84 12.19 6.12
N THR A 63 -7.71 11.19 6.27
CA THR A 63 -8.96 11.33 7.05
C THR A 63 -8.66 11.53 8.53
N GLY A 64 -7.64 10.86 9.06
CA GLY A 64 -7.13 11.10 10.43
C GLY A 64 -6.51 12.49 10.64
N MET A 65 -6.16 13.19 9.56
CA MET A 65 -5.61 14.55 9.59
C MET A 65 -6.56 15.61 9.02
N ALA A 66 -7.83 15.27 8.73
CA ALA A 66 -8.74 16.11 7.95
C ALA A 66 -8.92 17.53 8.51
N ASP A 67 -8.93 17.68 9.83
CA ASP A 67 -9.08 19.00 10.48
C ASP A 67 -7.80 19.84 10.48
N LYS A 68 -6.64 19.24 10.15
CA LYS A 68 -5.31 19.87 10.21
C LYS A 68 -4.69 20.09 8.83
N VAL A 69 -5.28 19.56 7.77
CA VAL A 69 -4.71 19.57 6.41
C VAL A 69 -5.58 20.43 5.51
N SER A 70 -4.95 21.41 4.83
CA SER A 70 -5.65 22.25 3.86
C SER A 70 -6.10 21.43 2.65
N LEU A 71 -7.26 21.80 2.08
CA LEU A 71 -7.84 21.15 0.90
C LEU A 71 -6.84 21.04 -0.27
N THR A 72 -5.98 22.05 -0.44
CA THR A 72 -4.92 22.08 -1.46
C THR A 72 -3.92 20.92 -1.31
N LYS A 73 -3.51 20.59 -0.08
CA LYS A 73 -2.58 19.47 0.17
C LYS A 73 -3.24 18.13 -0.12
N ILE A 74 -4.51 17.99 0.20
CA ILE A 74 -5.30 16.79 -0.11
C ILE A 74 -5.38 16.59 -1.63
N LEU A 75 -5.66 17.64 -2.40
CA LEU A 75 -5.70 17.57 -3.86
C LEU A 75 -4.36 17.13 -4.48
N TRP A 76 -3.23 17.63 -3.96
CA TRP A 76 -1.91 17.20 -4.42
C TRP A 76 -1.62 15.73 -4.14
N VAL A 77 -2.01 15.23 -2.95
CA VAL A 77 -1.85 13.81 -2.62
C VAL A 77 -2.73 12.95 -3.51
N LEU A 78 -4.00 13.32 -3.71
CA LEU A 78 -4.91 12.62 -4.61
C LEU A 78 -4.41 12.67 -6.08
N GLY A 79 -3.79 13.77 -6.50
CA GLY A 79 -3.15 13.88 -7.81
C GLY A 79 -1.99 12.91 -7.98
N GLY A 80 -1.09 12.82 -7.00
CA GLY A 80 0.01 11.84 -7.01
C GLY A 80 -0.48 10.39 -7.02
N VAL A 81 -1.53 10.10 -6.25
CA VAL A 81 -2.25 8.83 -6.31
C VAL A 81 -2.80 8.54 -7.71
N GLY A 82 -3.39 9.54 -8.37
CA GLY A 82 -3.85 9.44 -9.75
C GLY A 82 -2.72 9.14 -10.74
N CYS A 83 -1.55 9.76 -10.57
CA CYS A 83 -0.36 9.47 -11.39
C CYS A 83 0.13 8.02 -11.22
N ILE A 84 0.13 7.50 -9.99
CA ILE A 84 0.50 6.10 -9.71
C ILE A 84 -0.48 5.16 -10.41
N LEU A 85 -1.80 5.40 -10.26
CA LEU A 85 -2.82 4.59 -10.93
C LEU A 85 -2.72 4.65 -12.46
N TYR A 86 -2.45 5.82 -13.01
CA TYR A 86 -2.24 6.00 -14.44
C TYR A 86 -1.00 5.22 -14.93
N GLY A 87 0.11 5.28 -14.20
CA GLY A 87 1.33 4.55 -14.53
C GLY A 87 1.21 3.03 -14.41
N VAL A 88 0.39 2.53 -13.46
CA VAL A 88 0.13 1.09 -13.27
C VAL A 88 -0.85 0.54 -14.30
N LYS A 89 -1.73 1.39 -14.87
CA LYS A 89 -2.62 1.00 -15.96
C LYS A 89 -1.82 0.74 -17.23
N SER A 90 -1.35 -0.51 -17.37
CA SER A 90 -0.74 -1.01 -18.62
C SER A 90 -1.80 -1.00 -19.72
N ASN A 91 -1.50 -0.28 -20.80
CA ASN A 91 -2.25 -0.33 -22.05
C ASN A 91 -1.74 -1.49 -22.92
#